data_AF-A0A941UNM2-F1
#
_entry.id   AF-A0A941UNM2-F1
#
_cell.length_a   1.000
_cell.length_b   1.000
_cell.length_c   1.000
_cell.angle_alpha   90.00
_cell.angle_beta   90.00
_cell.angle_gamma   90.00
#
_symmetry.space_group_name_H-M   'P 1'
#
loop_
_entity.id
_entity.type
_entity.pdbx_description
1 polymer ?
#
loop_
_entity_poly.entity_id
_entity_poly.type
_entity_poly.pdbx_seq_one_letter_code
_entity_poly.pdbx_strand_id
1 'polypeptide(L)'
;MPTVQQADILPYNSPDICLLLRSKFLRQNYFLGKFYCCRLCNFSRGKAAPRTMSLSLSDVQHIANLAQLEISDERAEKTLAQLNGIFALVGQMSAVDTTGIEPLSHPIAALMPELSLRLRDDRVLEPDLRDAYQQCAPATQDGLYLVPRVVE
;
A
#
# COMPACT_ATOMS: atom_id res chain seq x y z
N MET A 1 25.02 35.90 12.48
CA MET A 1 25.70 35.43 11.26
C MET A 1 26.91 34.60 11.66
N PRO A 2 26.93 33.32 11.33
CA PRO A 2 28.18 32.63 11.05
C PRO A 2 28.17 32.08 9.62
N THR A 3 29.31 32.26 8.98
CA THR A 3 29.66 31.94 7.60
C THR A 3 29.78 30.41 7.44
N VAL A 4 28.99 29.81 6.55
CA VAL A 4 29.19 28.41 6.11
C VAL A 4 29.82 28.46 4.73
N GLN A 5 31.03 27.91 4.64
CA GLN A 5 31.82 27.86 3.43
C GLN A 5 31.16 26.96 2.38
N GLN A 6 31.15 27.46 1.15
CA GLN A 6 30.98 26.70 -0.09
C GLN A 6 31.92 25.48 -0.06
N ALA A 7 31.37 24.28 -0.15
CA ALA A 7 32.12 23.09 -0.54
C ALA A 7 31.60 22.66 -1.91
N ASP A 8 32.57 22.51 -2.82
CA ASP A 8 32.43 22.45 -4.26
C ASP A 8 31.57 21.29 -4.77
N ILE A 9 30.78 21.64 -5.79
CA ILE A 9 30.06 20.73 -6.68
C ILE A 9 31.11 20.00 -7.53
N LEU A 10 31.23 18.69 -7.38
CA LEU A 10 31.92 17.83 -8.35
C LEU A 10 30.91 17.03 -9.18
N PRO A 11 31.16 16.85 -10.49
CA PRO A 11 30.18 16.31 -11.43
C PRO A 11 30.08 14.79 -11.30
N TYR A 12 28.91 14.29 -10.90
CA TYR A 12 28.65 12.85 -10.88
C TYR A 12 28.26 12.37 -12.28
N ASN A 13 29.27 12.09 -13.09
CA ASN A 13 29.12 11.33 -14.32
C ASN A 13 30.22 10.26 -14.38
N SER A 14 29.90 9.03 -13.96
CA SER A 14 30.33 7.76 -14.58
C SER A 14 29.98 6.56 -13.67
N PRO A 15 29.71 5.37 -14.26
CA PRO A 15 29.06 4.25 -13.59
C PRO A 15 30.10 3.22 -13.10
N ASP A 16 30.45 3.19 -11.81
CA ASP A 16 31.24 2.10 -11.23
C ASP A 16 31.21 2.13 -9.69
N ILE A 17 30.11 1.65 -9.07
CA ILE A 17 30.09 1.32 -7.62
C ILE A 17 29.35 0.00 -7.41
N CYS A 18 29.76 -1.04 -8.13
CA CYS A 18 29.19 -2.39 -8.00
C CYS A 18 29.99 -3.31 -7.05
N LEU A 19 31.16 -2.90 -6.53
CA LEU A 19 31.98 -3.79 -5.71
C LEU A 19 32.83 -3.00 -4.72
N LEU A 20 32.34 -2.76 -3.50
CA LEU A 20 33.15 -2.67 -2.27
C LEU A 20 32.28 -2.27 -1.08
N LEU A 21 31.71 -3.26 -0.39
CA LEU A 21 31.61 -3.33 1.08
C LEU A 21 30.98 -4.66 1.50
N ARG A 22 31.68 -5.72 1.11
CA ARG A 22 31.65 -7.01 1.80
C ARG A 22 32.61 -6.86 2.98
N SER A 23 32.15 -7.24 4.18
CA SER A 23 32.90 -7.28 5.46
C SER A 23 32.85 -6.03 6.35
N LYS A 24 31.85 -5.99 7.24
CA LYS A 24 31.97 -5.73 8.69
C LYS A 24 30.60 -5.33 9.25
N PHE A 25 29.77 -6.32 9.60
CA PHE A 25 28.84 -6.21 10.72
C PHE A 25 28.32 -7.61 11.06
N LEU A 26 29.12 -8.37 11.80
CA LEU A 26 28.71 -9.62 12.44
C LEU A 26 28.97 -9.49 13.93
N ARG A 27 27.95 -9.90 14.70
CA ARG A 27 27.87 -10.11 16.16
C ARG A 27 27.40 -8.91 17.00
N GLN A 28 26.09 -8.87 17.29
CA GLN A 28 25.53 -9.35 18.57
C GLN A 28 23.99 -9.27 18.53
N ASN A 29 23.35 -10.41 18.26
CA ASN A 29 22.41 -11.07 19.19
C ASN A 29 21.09 -10.35 19.41
N TYR A 30 20.09 -10.59 18.54
CA TYR A 30 18.71 -10.78 18.97
C TYR A 30 18.00 -11.82 18.09
N PHE A 31 17.70 -12.93 18.76
CA PHE A 31 16.66 -13.93 18.51
C PHE A 31 16.54 -14.60 17.13
N LEU A 32 16.86 -15.90 17.15
CA LEU A 32 16.64 -16.86 16.08
C LEU A 32 15.15 -17.04 15.77
N GLY A 33 14.79 -16.75 14.53
CA GLY A 33 13.60 -17.26 13.86
C GLY A 33 13.98 -17.63 12.43
N LYS A 34 14.60 -18.80 12.26
CA LYS A 34 14.85 -19.44 10.95
C LYS A 34 13.51 -19.65 10.25
N PHE A 35 13.19 -18.84 9.24
CA PHE A 35 12.41 -19.31 8.11
C PHE A 35 13.21 -19.10 6.84
N TYR A 36 13.72 -20.23 6.38
CA TYR A 36 14.43 -20.40 5.13
C TYR A 36 13.55 -19.90 3.98
N CYS A 37 14.19 -19.14 3.09
CA CYS A 37 13.79 -18.97 1.71
C CYS A 37 13.67 -20.36 1.06
N CYS A 38 12.49 -20.97 1.16
CA CYS A 38 12.15 -22.15 0.38
C CYS A 38 11.49 -21.68 -0.90
N ARG A 39 12.34 -21.56 -1.92
CA ARG A 39 12.01 -21.45 -3.33
C ARG A 39 11.36 -22.76 -3.77
N LEU A 40 10.10 -22.99 -3.37
CA LEU A 40 9.17 -24.05 -3.81
C LEU A 40 7.94 -24.03 -2.86
N CYS A 41 7.14 -22.99 -2.94
CA CYS A 41 5.76 -23.05 -2.46
C CYS A 41 4.87 -22.65 -3.62
N ASN A 42 4.26 -23.69 -4.20
CA ASN A 42 3.13 -23.61 -5.09
C ASN A 42 2.19 -22.51 -4.59
N PHE A 43 2.05 -21.45 -5.40
CA PHE A 43 0.89 -20.59 -5.36
C PHE A 43 -0.29 -21.49 -5.71
N SER A 44 -0.88 -22.09 -4.67
CA SER A 44 -2.08 -22.88 -4.75
C SER A 44 -3.14 -21.94 -5.31
N ARG A 45 -3.43 -22.12 -6.61
CA ARG A 45 -4.63 -21.59 -7.24
C ARG A 45 -5.79 -22.08 -6.37
N GLY A 46 -6.26 -21.21 -5.48
CA GLY A 46 -7.50 -21.40 -4.77
C GLY A 46 -8.54 -21.75 -5.81
N LYS A 47 -9.19 -22.90 -5.63
CA LYS A 47 -10.25 -23.38 -6.50
C LYS A 47 -11.19 -22.20 -6.79
N ALA A 48 -11.29 -21.81 -8.05
CA ALA A 48 -12.32 -20.88 -8.48
C ALA A 48 -13.66 -21.56 -8.22
N ALA A 49 -14.26 -21.25 -7.08
CA ALA A 49 -15.68 -21.52 -6.87
C ALA A 49 -16.45 -20.81 -7.99
N PRO A 50 -17.56 -21.41 -8.48
CA PRO A 50 -18.38 -20.78 -9.50
C PRO A 50 -18.73 -19.35 -9.08
N ARG A 51 -18.62 -18.40 -10.02
CA ARG A 51 -18.92 -16.97 -9.79
C ARG A 51 -20.42 -16.78 -9.56
N THR A 52 -20.91 -17.16 -8.37
CA THR A 52 -22.18 -16.69 -7.85
C THR A 52 -22.02 -15.21 -7.52
N MET A 53 -22.64 -14.35 -8.31
CA MET A 53 -22.68 -12.89 -8.16
C MET A 53 -23.60 -12.44 -7.00
N SER A 54 -23.85 -13.32 -6.03
CA SER A 54 -24.72 -13.06 -4.89
C SER A 54 -23.90 -13.20 -3.60
N LEU A 55 -23.79 -12.11 -2.85
CA LEU A 55 -23.15 -12.10 -1.55
C LEU A 55 -24.05 -12.71 -0.47
N SER A 56 -23.44 -13.41 0.47
CA SER A 56 -24.07 -13.83 1.72
C SER A 56 -23.88 -12.78 2.83
N LEU A 57 -24.64 -12.90 3.93
CA LEU A 57 -24.53 -11.98 5.06
C LEU A 57 -23.16 -12.07 5.75
N SER A 58 -22.56 -13.27 5.80
CA SER A 58 -21.19 -13.45 6.30
C SER A 58 -20.15 -12.75 5.44
N ASP A 59 -20.37 -12.65 4.12
CA ASP A 59 -19.44 -11.93 3.23
C ASP A 59 -19.49 -10.42 3.51
N VAL A 60 -20.68 -9.88 3.79
CA VAL A 60 -20.84 -8.46 4.16
C VAL A 60 -20.12 -8.15 5.48
N GLN A 61 -20.26 -9.02 6.48
CA GLN A 61 -19.54 -8.88 7.75
C GLN A 61 -18.02 -8.99 7.56
N HIS A 62 -17.58 -9.90 6.69
CA HIS A 62 -16.16 -10.04 6.36
C HIS A 62 -15.59 -8.79 5.68
N ILE A 63 -16.30 -8.25 4.68
CA ILE A 63 -15.92 -7.01 4.00
C ILE A 63 -15.92 -5.82 4.97
N ALA A 64 -16.90 -5.73 5.88
CA ALA A 64 -16.94 -4.69 6.89
C ALA A 64 -15.72 -4.74 7.81
N ASN A 65 -15.30 -5.94 8.24
CA ASN A 65 -14.08 -6.12 9.03
C ASN A 65 -12.82 -5.66 8.26
N LEU A 66 -12.67 -6.07 7.00
CA LEU A 66 -11.55 -5.63 6.15
C LEU A 66 -11.51 -4.11 5.95
N ALA A 67 -12.68 -3.47 5.87
CA ALA A 67 -12.82 -2.02 5.75
C ALA A 67 -12.73 -1.29 7.11
N GLN A 68 -12.54 -2.01 8.22
CA GLN A 68 -12.55 -1.47 9.60
C GLN A 68 -13.84 -0.71 9.92
N LEU A 69 -14.99 -1.22 9.44
CA LEU A 69 -16.31 -0.67 9.68
C LEU A 69 -17.10 -1.55 10.66
N GLU A 70 -17.62 -0.93 11.73
CA GLU A 70 -18.57 -1.59 12.62
C GLU A 70 -19.99 -1.46 12.06
N ILE A 71 -20.66 -2.60 11.85
CA ILE A 71 -22.00 -2.66 11.26
C ILE A 71 -22.92 -3.51 12.14
N SER A 72 -24.12 -2.99 12.41
CA SER A 72 -25.16 -3.76 13.10
C SER A 72 -25.81 -4.77 12.13
N ASP A 73 -26.39 -5.84 12.65
CA ASP A 73 -27.01 -6.89 11.82
C ASP A 73 -28.12 -6.33 10.90
N GLU A 74 -28.96 -5.43 11.42
CA GLU A 74 -30.00 -4.75 10.62
C GLU A 74 -29.42 -3.93 9.45
N ARG A 75 -28.24 -3.32 9.65
CA ARG A 75 -27.56 -2.57 8.59
C ARG A 75 -26.87 -3.52 7.62
N ALA A 76 -26.37 -4.66 8.09
CA ALA A 76 -25.77 -5.69 7.26
C ALA A 76 -26.79 -6.25 6.24
N GLU A 77 -28.02 -6.53 6.67
CA GLU A 77 -29.10 -6.99 5.77
C GLU A 77 -29.46 -5.97 4.69
N LYS A 78 -29.59 -4.69 5.07
CA LYS A 78 -29.85 -3.61 4.10
C LYS A 78 -28.70 -3.44 3.11
N THR A 79 -27.47 -3.50 3.62
CA THR A 79 -26.25 -3.37 2.81
C THR A 79 -26.12 -4.54 1.84
N LEU A 80 -26.46 -5.75 2.25
CA LEU A 80 -26.49 -6.93 1.38
C LEU A 80 -27.40 -6.70 0.16
N ALA A 81 -28.63 -6.20 0.38
CA ALA A 81 -29.56 -5.93 -0.70
C ALA A 81 -29.02 -4.87 -1.68
N GLN A 82 -28.40 -3.81 -1.16
CA GLN A 82 -27.79 -2.74 -1.96
C GLN A 82 -26.59 -3.24 -2.77
N LEU A 83 -25.69 -4.01 -2.15
CA LEU A 83 -24.50 -4.55 -2.82
C LEU A 83 -24.86 -5.54 -3.92
N ASN A 84 -25.85 -6.41 -3.68
CA ASN A 84 -26.34 -7.32 -4.72
C ASN A 84 -26.97 -6.56 -5.90
N GLY A 85 -27.64 -5.43 -5.65
CA GLY A 85 -28.11 -4.52 -6.71
C GLY A 85 -26.97 -3.92 -7.54
N ILE A 86 -25.90 -3.48 -6.90
CA ILE A 86 -24.71 -2.93 -7.58
C ILE A 86 -24.02 -4.03 -8.41
N PHE A 87 -23.87 -5.25 -7.89
CA PHE A 87 -23.29 -6.34 -8.65
C PHE A 87 -24.16 -6.80 -9.83
N ALA A 88 -25.49 -6.69 -9.73
CA ALA A 88 -26.35 -6.90 -10.89
C ALA A 88 -26.05 -5.89 -12.01
N LEU A 89 -25.81 -4.62 -11.67
CA LEU A 89 -25.41 -3.59 -12.64
C LEU A 89 -24.03 -3.87 -13.25
N VAL A 90 -23.02 -4.17 -12.42
CA VAL A 90 -21.66 -4.50 -12.88
C VAL A 90 -21.65 -5.78 -13.73
N GLY A 91 -22.53 -6.74 -13.43
CA GLY A 91 -22.72 -7.95 -14.22
C GLY A 91 -23.06 -7.67 -15.68
N GLN A 92 -23.76 -6.57 -15.98
CA GLN A 92 -24.06 -6.16 -17.36
C GLN A 92 -22.80 -5.84 -18.16
N MET A 93 -21.75 -5.32 -17.52
CA MET A 93 -20.47 -5.01 -18.17
C MET A 93 -19.71 -6.27 -18.59
N SER A 94 -19.98 -7.43 -17.95
CA SER A 94 -19.35 -8.71 -18.31
C SER A 94 -19.85 -9.29 -19.64
N ALA A 95 -20.88 -8.69 -20.24
CA ALA A 95 -21.39 -9.09 -21.56
C ALA A 95 -20.47 -8.66 -22.70
N VAL A 96 -19.55 -7.71 -22.46
CA VAL A 96 -18.60 -7.23 -23.46
C VAL A 96 -17.35 -8.12 -23.44
N ASP A 97 -16.96 -8.64 -24.60
CA ASP A 97 -15.72 -9.39 -24.75
C ASP A 97 -14.51 -8.45 -24.69
N THR A 98 -13.64 -8.66 -23.70
CA THR A 98 -12.39 -7.89 -23.52
C THR A 98 -11.16 -8.76 -23.75
N THR A 99 -11.29 -9.88 -24.46
CA THR A 99 -10.17 -10.79 -24.75
C THR A 99 -9.10 -10.08 -25.58
N GLY A 100 -7.87 -10.06 -25.07
CA GLY A 100 -6.72 -9.44 -25.75
C GLY A 100 -6.61 -7.92 -25.61
N ILE A 101 -7.47 -7.27 -24.80
CA ILE A 101 -7.39 -5.84 -24.51
C ILE A 101 -6.49 -5.61 -23.29
N GLU A 102 -5.47 -4.77 -23.43
CA GLU A 102 -4.63 -4.36 -22.31
C GLU A 102 -5.38 -3.40 -21.37
N PRO A 103 -5.36 -3.63 -20.04
CA PRO A 103 -6.02 -2.75 -19.08
C PRO A 103 -5.42 -1.32 -19.06
N LEU A 104 -6.28 -0.31 -19.11
CA LEU A 104 -5.87 1.09 -19.02
C LEU A 104 -5.70 1.52 -17.55
N SER A 105 -4.46 1.75 -17.10
CA SER A 105 -4.16 2.09 -15.70
C SER A 105 -4.32 3.58 -15.38
N HIS A 106 -3.93 4.46 -16.31
CA HIS A 106 -4.04 5.91 -16.16
C HIS A 106 -4.56 6.52 -17.46
N PRO A 107 -5.42 7.56 -17.43
CA PRO A 107 -6.01 8.12 -18.65
C PRO A 107 -4.96 8.63 -19.66
N ILE A 108 -3.84 9.17 -19.16
CA ILE A 108 -2.75 9.67 -20.01
C ILE A 108 -2.07 8.54 -20.79
N ALA A 109 -2.11 7.29 -20.32
CA ALA A 109 -1.52 6.14 -21.00
C ALA A 109 -2.16 5.90 -22.38
N ALA A 110 -3.44 6.24 -22.53
CA ALA A 110 -4.16 6.10 -23.79
C ALA A 110 -3.67 7.10 -24.86
N LEU A 111 -3.08 8.22 -24.45
CA LEU A 111 -2.57 9.27 -25.34
C LEU A 111 -1.05 9.23 -25.48
N MET A 112 -0.35 8.78 -24.44
CA MET A 112 1.11 8.73 -24.36
C MET A 112 1.54 7.38 -23.75
N PRO A 113 1.83 6.37 -24.58
CA PRO A 113 2.18 5.02 -24.11
C PRO A 113 3.52 4.98 -23.37
N GLU A 114 4.39 5.97 -23.58
CA GLU A 114 5.69 6.09 -22.93
C GLU A 114 5.70 7.22 -21.90
N LEU A 115 4.88 7.08 -20.85
CA LEU A 115 4.95 7.97 -19.70
C LEU A 115 6.08 7.53 -18.76
N SER A 116 7.19 8.26 -18.76
CA SER A 116 8.25 8.03 -17.78
C SER A 116 7.79 8.43 -16.37
N LEU A 117 8.17 7.62 -15.38
CA LEU A 117 7.92 7.94 -13.97
C LEU A 117 8.69 9.20 -13.61
N ARG A 118 8.00 10.21 -13.06
CA ARG A 118 8.64 11.44 -12.61
C ARG A 118 9.50 11.15 -11.38
N LEU A 119 10.79 11.38 -11.52
CA LEU A 119 11.71 11.34 -10.39
C LEU A 119 11.60 12.64 -9.60
N ARG A 120 11.64 12.52 -8.28
CA ARG A 120 11.80 13.65 -7.36
C ARG A 120 13.29 13.84 -7.10
N ASP A 121 13.77 15.08 -7.12
CA ASP A 121 15.14 15.40 -6.73
C ASP A 121 15.43 14.96 -5.29
N ASP A 122 16.59 14.35 -5.07
CA ASP A 122 17.05 13.94 -3.74
C ASP A 122 17.59 15.13 -2.95
N ARG A 123 16.67 16.00 -2.53
CA ARG A 123 16.94 17.15 -1.67
C ARG A 123 16.03 17.12 -0.45
N VAL A 124 16.59 17.48 0.70
CA VAL A 124 15.83 17.68 1.94
C VAL A 124 15.14 19.03 1.86
N LEU A 125 13.83 19.06 2.06
CA LEU A 125 13.00 20.27 1.99
C LEU A 125 12.28 20.58 3.30
N GLU A 126 12.20 19.61 4.19
CA GLU A 126 11.25 19.58 5.29
C GLU A 126 11.79 20.31 6.54
N PRO A 127 11.17 21.43 6.98
CA PRO A 127 11.43 22.01 8.29
C PRO A 127 10.66 21.25 9.39
N ASP A 128 11.07 21.41 10.65
CA ASP A 128 10.29 20.87 11.78
C ASP A 128 8.98 21.67 11.95
N LEU A 129 7.85 20.98 11.75
CA LEU A 129 6.50 21.51 11.86
C LEU A 129 5.65 20.68 12.84
N ARG A 130 6.30 20.02 13.80
CA ARG A 130 5.65 19.13 14.78
C ARG A 130 4.40 19.76 15.41
N ASP A 131 4.52 21.00 15.91
CA ASP A 131 3.42 21.68 16.60
C ASP A 131 2.23 21.89 15.67
N ALA A 132 2.46 22.20 14.39
CA ALA A 132 1.39 22.38 13.41
C ALA A 132 0.70 21.04 13.06
N TYR A 133 1.46 19.96 12.92
CA TYR A 133 0.91 18.63 12.61
C TYR A 133 0.11 18.00 13.75
N GLN A 134 0.37 18.41 14.99
CA GLN A 134 -0.30 17.88 16.17
C GLN A 134 -1.61 18.61 16.51
N GLN A 135 -1.92 19.74 15.86
CA GLN A 135 -3.16 20.49 16.11
C GLN A 135 -4.43 19.70 15.79
N CYS A 136 -4.40 18.86 14.75
CA CYS A 136 -5.54 18.04 14.34
C CYS A 136 -5.60 16.68 15.08
N ALA A 137 -4.64 16.40 15.96
CA ALA A 137 -4.50 15.12 16.59
C ALA A 137 -5.47 14.97 17.77
N PRO A 138 -6.20 13.84 17.90
CA PRO A 138 -7.10 13.61 19.03
C PRO A 138 -6.38 13.54 20.39
N ALA A 139 -5.18 12.98 20.42
CA ALA A 139 -4.38 12.84 21.63
C ALA A 139 -2.89 12.81 21.29
N THR A 140 -2.12 13.64 21.98
CA THR A 140 -0.66 13.70 21.86
C THR A 140 -0.02 13.81 23.24
N GLN A 141 1.18 13.25 23.38
CA GLN A 141 2.00 13.37 24.59
C GLN A 141 3.48 13.36 24.20
N ASP A 142 4.27 14.25 24.80
CA ASP A 142 5.72 14.36 24.56
C ASP A 142 6.11 14.41 23.08
N GLY A 143 5.26 15.02 22.25
CA GLY A 143 5.47 15.13 20.81
C GLY A 143 5.19 13.84 20.02
N LEU A 144 4.46 12.88 20.58
CA LEU A 144 4.04 11.62 19.96
C LEU A 144 2.51 11.53 19.86
N TYR A 145 2.01 10.74 18.90
CA TYR A 145 0.59 10.41 18.77
C TYR A 145 0.26 9.21 19.65
N LEU A 146 -0.75 9.35 20.51
CA LEU A 146 -1.17 8.27 21.39
C LEU A 146 -2.15 7.35 20.66
N VAL A 147 -1.86 6.04 20.67
CA VAL A 147 -2.72 4.98 20.12
C VAL A 147 -2.92 3.93 21.21
N PRO A 148 -4.14 3.38 21.39
CA PRO A 148 -4.36 2.29 22.32
C PRO A 148 -3.41 1.13 22.04
N ARG A 149 -2.71 0.68 23.08
CA ARG A 149 -1.84 -0.49 22.96
C ARG A 149 -2.71 -1.73 22.82
N VAL A 150 -2.52 -2.47 21.74
CA VAL A 150 -3.10 -3.81 21.60
C VAL A 150 -2.29 -4.75 22.49
N VAL A 151 -2.92 -5.27 23.55
CA VAL A 151 -2.38 -6.32 24.41
C VAL A 151 -3.42 -7.44 24.42
N GLU A 152 -3.00 -8.64 24.04
CA GLU A 152 -3.79 -9.88 24.17
C GLU A 152 -3.42 -10.60 25.46
#